data_AF-A0A0L0D660-F1
#
_entry.id   AF-A0A0L0D660-F1
#
_cell.length_a   1.000
_cell.length_b   1.000
_cell.length_c   1.000
_cell.angle_alpha   90.00
_cell.angle_beta   90.00
_cell.angle_gamma   90.00
#
_symmetry.space_group_name_H-M   'P 1'
#
loop_
_entity.id
_entity.type
_entity.pdbx_description
1 polymer ?
#
loop_
_entity_poly.entity_id
_entity_poly.type
_entity_poly.pdbx_seq_one_letter_code
_entity_poly.pdbx_strand_id
1 'polypeptide(L)'
;MHRLSSSFSWDTVLTKEQMRRFPSFCDGAERINTYVLGWCVVTLVAPLGIVLPFLLSNDYSDDTSLTLWIVFIACIVLGCGFCCWRLSPVYFGGLCCAPASTPKTHPFMNDEPVVRVPLKRLGLIVNPLSGNKKGVRIVSDILRPVFEDEFGIEVKVFETEYAGHAVVLAETIDTSKLDGLVVAGGDGSFHEVVNGMMRRTDGSAVPIGLIPSGTGNAVGHSLGLFKTRLAQAARRIARGEVYHMDVNRVKFKPNPHARSVVKFSAMTICWGLVGDIGVAAELHRNETIGKYAHAAWVGFKAKPEKVTITISGGDLDEPITFNQNLMTAFIQNTPHFGEGYYVVPSAKLDDGCMDIAILEQAHRGELLKTFTQLPRGAHTGNRKIQTYRIQKAVIVPASSPGLINIDGEVIPFDGPITVSTIPHALSIFVASDSHLPDADLPEPGPITGKSKVKGKGNGKGKGKAAKAIKAAKTKAKATKATKATKVTKAAKGKKRTEPESYDSYYSA
;
A
#
# COMPACT_ATOMS: atom_id res chain seq x y z
N MET A 1 59.67 18.94 26.13
CA MET A 1 60.25 18.97 24.77
C MET A 1 60.06 17.58 24.15
N HIS A 2 59.09 17.45 23.25
CA HIS A 2 59.25 17.07 21.82
C HIS A 2 59.15 15.54 21.58
N ARG A 3 58.04 15.04 20.95
CA ARG A 3 57.82 14.84 19.49
C ARG A 3 58.79 13.76 18.93
N LEU A 4 58.43 12.80 18.06
CA LEU A 4 57.28 12.52 17.20
C LEU A 4 57.47 11.13 16.53
N SER A 5 56.35 10.53 16.11
CA SER A 5 56.08 9.82 14.83
C SER A 5 56.80 8.52 14.39
N SER A 6 55.98 7.52 14.03
CA SER A 6 55.88 6.88 12.69
C SER A 6 54.74 5.83 12.72
N SER A 7 53.56 6.18 12.20
CA SER A 7 53.06 5.85 10.85
C SER A 7 52.25 4.54 10.80
N PHE A 8 50.97 4.62 11.15
CA PHE A 8 49.95 3.65 10.74
C PHE A 8 49.52 4.05 9.31
N SER A 9 49.88 3.27 8.29
CA SER A 9 49.45 3.51 6.92
C SER A 9 48.00 3.06 6.72
N TRP A 10 47.22 3.89 6.02
CA TRP A 10 45.82 3.63 5.68
C TRP A 10 45.65 2.86 4.35
N ASP A 11 46.66 2.10 3.93
CA ASP A 11 46.69 1.45 2.61
C ASP A 11 46.44 -0.06 2.66
N THR A 12 45.33 -0.47 3.28
CA THR A 12 44.79 -1.82 3.04
C THR A 12 43.46 -1.71 2.29
N VAL A 13 43.56 -1.48 0.99
CA VAL A 13 42.44 -1.66 0.06
C VAL A 13 42.08 -3.15 0.10
N LEU A 14 40.96 -3.47 0.75
CA LEU A 14 40.41 -4.82 0.78
C LEU A 14 40.24 -5.33 -0.65
N THR A 15 40.72 -6.54 -0.92
CA THR A 15 40.53 -7.17 -2.23
C THR A 15 39.04 -7.43 -2.48
N LYS A 16 38.59 -7.39 -3.76
CA LYS A 16 37.19 -7.66 -4.15
C LYS A 16 36.64 -8.98 -3.60
N GLU A 17 37.51 -9.95 -3.35
CA GLU A 17 37.16 -11.26 -2.83
C GLU A 17 36.97 -11.26 -1.30
N GLN A 18 37.71 -10.42 -0.57
CA GLN A 18 37.49 -10.17 0.86
C GLN A 18 36.22 -9.34 1.12
N MET A 19 35.87 -8.41 0.23
CA MET A 19 34.59 -7.66 0.33
C MET A 19 33.35 -8.55 0.13
N ARG A 20 33.46 -9.68 -0.59
CA ARG A 20 32.35 -10.65 -0.77
C ARG A 20 32.06 -11.48 0.48
N ARG A 21 32.99 -11.56 1.45
CA ARG A 21 32.82 -12.32 2.70
C ARG A 21 32.21 -11.50 3.83
N PHE A 22 32.08 -10.19 3.68
CA PHE A 22 31.27 -9.40 4.60
C PHE A 22 29.80 -9.58 4.21
N PRO A 23 28.89 -9.90 5.16
CA PRO A 23 27.47 -9.95 4.85
C PRO A 23 27.09 -8.62 4.21
N SER A 24 26.61 -8.70 2.98
CA SER A 24 26.07 -7.58 2.20
C SER A 24 25.29 -6.68 3.14
N PHE A 25 25.68 -5.41 3.25
CA PHE A 25 24.94 -4.39 3.98
C PHE A 25 23.46 -4.50 3.60
N CYS A 26 22.66 -5.11 4.48
CA CYS A 26 21.25 -5.38 4.25
C CYS A 26 20.45 -4.08 4.04
N ASP A 27 19.26 -4.21 3.43
CA ASP A 27 18.14 -3.25 3.25
C ASP A 27 17.93 -2.17 4.34
N GLY A 28 18.50 -2.35 5.52
CA GLY A 28 18.57 -1.32 6.56
C GLY A 28 19.33 -0.07 6.13
N ALA A 29 20.39 -0.18 5.31
CA ALA A 29 21.22 0.98 4.95
C ALA A 29 20.48 2.01 4.07
N GLU A 30 19.69 1.57 3.08
CA GLU A 30 18.86 2.47 2.26
C GLU A 30 17.70 3.10 3.05
N ARG A 31 17.09 2.32 3.96
CA ARG A 31 16.03 2.84 4.85
C ARG A 31 16.60 3.86 5.83
N ILE A 32 17.76 3.60 6.42
CA ILE A 32 18.47 4.54 7.29
C ILE A 32 18.77 5.83 6.53
N ASN A 33 19.25 5.75 5.29
CA ASN A 33 19.53 6.94 4.49
C ASN A 33 18.27 7.78 4.22
N THR A 34 17.13 7.14 3.96
CA THR A 34 15.87 7.85 3.68
C THR A 34 15.28 8.50 4.94
N TYR A 35 15.32 7.83 6.09
CA TYR A 35 14.87 8.41 7.37
C TYR A 35 15.81 9.52 7.85
N VAL A 36 17.13 9.34 7.69
CA VAL A 36 18.13 10.37 8.03
C VAL A 36 17.99 11.58 7.10
N LEU A 37 17.84 11.39 5.78
CA LEU A 37 17.57 12.51 4.86
C LEU A 37 16.26 13.23 5.20
N GLY A 38 15.18 12.48 5.44
CA GLY A 38 13.87 13.06 5.77
C GLY A 38 13.92 13.89 7.04
N TRP A 39 14.64 13.44 8.06
CA TRP A 39 14.79 14.18 9.31
C TRP A 39 15.76 15.35 9.22
N CYS A 40 16.87 15.23 8.48
CA CYS A 40 17.74 16.36 8.16
C CYS A 40 16.97 17.49 7.45
N VAL A 41 15.98 17.16 6.61
CA VAL A 41 15.11 18.18 5.99
C VAL A 41 14.24 18.89 7.03
N VAL A 42 13.67 18.16 7.99
CA VAL A 42 12.81 18.77 9.04
C VAL A 42 13.63 19.57 10.06
N THR A 43 14.82 19.11 10.44
CA THR A 43 15.62 19.71 11.51
C THR A 43 16.68 20.70 11.05
N LEU A 44 17.11 20.65 9.79
CA LEU A 44 18.08 21.60 9.22
C LEU A 44 17.45 22.48 8.15
N VAL A 45 16.71 21.91 7.19
CA VAL A 45 16.20 22.68 6.05
C VAL A 45 15.00 23.56 6.43
N ALA A 46 14.07 23.08 7.27
CA ALA A 46 12.93 23.89 7.69
C ALA A 46 13.33 25.10 8.56
N PRO A 47 14.24 24.98 9.56
CA PRO A 47 14.73 26.16 10.31
C PRO A 47 15.53 27.13 9.43
N LEU A 48 16.40 26.62 8.54
CA LEU A 48 17.18 27.47 7.62
C LEU A 48 16.32 28.14 6.54
N GLY A 49 15.23 27.51 6.11
CA GLY A 49 14.34 28.03 5.06
C GLY A 49 13.21 28.92 5.58
N ILE A 50 12.79 28.76 6.84
CA ILE A 50 11.64 29.46 7.41
C ILE A 50 12.04 30.45 8.50
N VAL A 51 12.97 30.09 9.39
CA VAL A 51 13.31 30.94 10.56
C VAL A 51 14.46 31.90 10.23
N LEU A 52 15.46 31.45 9.48
CA LEU A 52 16.62 32.28 9.11
C LEU A 52 16.25 33.53 8.29
N PRO A 53 15.32 33.49 7.30
CA PRO A 53 14.91 34.70 6.58
C PRO A 53 14.21 35.74 7.47
N PHE A 54 13.47 35.28 8.49
CA PHE A 54 12.81 36.16 9.48
C PHE A 54 13.80 36.75 10.49
N LEU A 55 14.86 36.01 10.83
CA LEU A 55 15.97 36.52 11.64
C LEU A 55 16.83 37.54 10.88
N LEU A 56 16.98 37.38 9.57
CA LEU A 56 17.76 38.28 8.71
C LEU A 56 16.98 39.54 8.26
N SER A 57 15.66 39.59 8.47
CA SER A 57 14.83 40.73 8.07
C SER A 57 14.82 41.91 9.06
N ASN A 58 15.60 41.87 10.14
CA ASN A 58 15.93 42.99 11.07
C ASN A 58 14.80 43.87 11.66
N ASP A 59 13.51 43.55 11.47
CA ASP A 59 12.37 44.40 11.89
C ASP A 59 11.77 44.05 13.27
N TYR A 60 12.52 43.43 14.18
CA TYR A 60 12.01 43.00 15.49
C TYR A 60 12.70 43.70 16.66
N SER A 61 11.94 43.94 17.75
CA SER A 61 12.51 44.36 19.03
C SER A 61 13.54 43.35 19.53
N ASP A 62 14.57 43.81 20.25
CA ASP A 62 15.70 43.00 20.72
C ASP A 62 15.27 41.70 21.43
N ASP A 63 14.19 41.75 22.23
CA ASP A 63 13.65 40.58 22.94
C ASP A 63 13.04 39.51 22.01
N THR A 64 12.42 39.93 20.90
CA THR A 64 11.78 39.01 19.95
C THR A 64 12.84 38.32 19.07
N SER A 65 13.90 39.06 18.71
CA SER A 65 15.07 38.52 18.00
C SER A 65 15.78 37.46 18.84
N LEU A 66 16.02 37.74 20.12
CA LEU A 66 16.64 36.79 21.05
C LEU A 66 15.81 35.51 21.20
N THR A 67 14.49 35.63 21.32
CA THR A 67 13.59 34.47 21.44
C THR A 67 13.63 33.60 20.19
N LEU A 68 13.62 34.19 19.00
CA LEU A 68 13.72 33.45 17.74
C LEU A 68 15.08 32.77 17.56
N TRP A 69 16.17 33.40 18.01
CA TRP A 69 17.50 32.80 18.04
C TRP A 69 17.57 31.60 19.01
N ILE A 70 16.97 31.72 20.19
CA ILE A 70 16.88 30.62 21.16
C ILE A 70 16.11 29.44 20.57
N VAL A 71 14.96 29.69 19.93
CA VAL A 71 14.17 28.63 19.27
C VAL A 71 14.93 27.99 18.11
N PHE A 72 15.63 28.78 17.29
CA PHE A 72 16.45 28.28 16.19
C PHE A 72 17.58 27.37 16.67
N ILE A 73 18.35 27.81 17.68
CA ILE A 73 19.44 27.04 18.27
C ILE A 73 18.89 25.79 18.97
N ALA A 74 17.78 25.90 19.71
CA ALA A 74 17.14 24.75 20.35
C ALA A 74 16.68 23.70 19.33
N CYS A 75 16.09 24.11 18.19
CA CYS A 75 15.70 23.19 17.12
C CYS A 75 16.89 22.43 16.52
N ILE A 76 18.03 23.11 16.32
CA ILE A 76 19.25 22.49 15.82
C ILE A 76 19.85 21.55 16.86
N VAL A 77 19.99 21.99 18.11
CA VAL A 77 20.61 21.21 19.19
C VAL A 77 19.75 19.99 19.55
N LEU A 78 18.43 20.15 19.65
CA LEU A 78 17.51 19.04 19.90
C LEU A 78 17.42 18.11 18.68
N GLY A 79 17.42 18.65 17.47
CA GLY A 79 17.41 17.88 16.23
C GLY A 79 18.69 17.03 16.07
N CYS A 80 19.86 17.64 16.25
CA CYS A 80 21.16 16.95 16.21
C CYS A 80 21.31 15.97 17.39
N GLY A 81 20.92 16.36 18.60
CA GLY A 81 20.96 15.52 19.80
C GLY A 81 20.06 14.29 19.66
N PHE A 82 18.84 14.44 19.13
CA PHE A 82 17.93 13.34 18.88
C PHE A 82 18.41 12.45 17.72
N CYS A 83 18.99 13.04 16.67
CA CYS A 83 19.60 12.28 15.57
C CYS A 83 20.76 11.41 16.09
N CYS A 84 21.68 12.01 16.86
CA CYS A 84 22.78 11.30 17.51
C CYS A 84 22.28 10.25 18.52
N TRP A 85 21.25 10.55 19.31
CA TRP A 85 20.68 9.59 20.26
C TRP A 85 19.96 8.42 19.57
N ARG A 86 19.32 8.64 18.42
CA ARG A 86 18.64 7.59 17.65
C ARG A 86 19.61 6.77 16.79
N LEU A 87 20.70 7.39 16.33
CA LEU A 87 21.81 6.74 15.63
C LEU A 87 22.79 6.06 16.60
N SER A 88 22.85 6.48 17.86
CA SER A 88 23.76 5.91 18.87
C SER A 88 23.56 4.40 19.10
N PRO A 89 22.33 3.86 19.19
CA PRO A 89 22.11 2.42 19.22
C PRO A 89 22.60 1.68 17.96
N VAL A 90 22.64 2.36 16.81
CA VAL A 90 23.09 1.80 15.51
C VAL A 90 24.62 1.85 15.40
N TYR A 91 25.26 2.90 15.93
CA TYR A 91 26.70 3.11 15.88
C TYR A 91 27.47 2.43 17.03
N PHE A 92 26.95 2.49 18.26
CA PHE A 92 27.62 1.98 19.46
C PHE A 92 27.10 0.62 19.94
N GLY A 93 25.91 0.19 19.50
CA GLY A 93 25.35 -1.11 19.86
C GLY A 93 25.91 -2.29 19.05
N GLY A 94 26.72 -2.05 18.02
CA GLY A 94 26.85 -3.02 16.93
C GLY A 94 25.47 -3.37 16.35
N LEU A 95 25.39 -4.31 15.41
CA LEU A 95 24.13 -4.97 15.12
C LEU A 95 23.69 -5.76 16.37
N CYS A 96 23.11 -5.10 17.37
CA CYS A 96 22.40 -5.75 18.45
C CYS A 96 21.24 -6.49 17.80
N CYS A 97 21.47 -7.79 17.58
CA CYS A 97 20.54 -8.83 17.19
C CYS A 97 19.14 -8.28 16.93
N ALA A 98 18.86 -7.97 15.67
CA ALA A 98 17.46 -7.97 15.26
C ALA A 98 16.92 -9.33 15.76
N PRO A 99 15.86 -9.36 16.59
CA PRO A 99 15.23 -10.63 16.91
C PRO A 99 15.02 -11.35 15.59
N ALA A 100 15.38 -12.64 15.53
CA ALA A 100 15.31 -13.45 14.33
C ALA A 100 14.05 -13.03 13.58
N SER A 101 14.23 -12.45 12.39
CA SER A 101 13.12 -12.02 11.55
C SER A 101 12.08 -13.14 11.59
N THR A 102 10.83 -12.83 11.91
CA THR A 102 9.76 -13.83 11.83
C THR A 102 9.96 -14.60 10.52
N PRO A 103 10.05 -15.94 10.55
CA PRO A 103 10.36 -16.70 9.36
C PRO A 103 9.42 -16.24 8.26
N LYS A 104 9.98 -15.93 7.09
CA LYS A 104 9.22 -15.58 5.89
C LYS A 104 8.46 -16.84 5.48
N THR A 105 7.35 -17.13 6.14
CA THR A 105 6.51 -18.26 5.80
C THR A 105 5.80 -17.92 4.50
N HIS A 106 5.81 -18.87 3.57
CA HIS A 106 5.05 -18.76 2.34
C HIS A 106 3.59 -18.39 2.67
N PRO A 107 2.93 -17.53 1.87
CA PRO A 107 1.57 -17.07 2.16
C PRO A 107 0.52 -18.19 2.02
N PHE A 108 0.87 -19.34 1.44
CA PHE A 108 0.04 -20.54 1.36
C PHE A 108 0.51 -21.59 2.36
N MET A 109 -0.37 -22.53 2.70
CA MET A 109 -0.06 -23.71 3.51
C MET A 109 0.88 -24.65 2.76
N ASN A 110 0.66 -24.82 1.45
CA ASN A 110 1.50 -25.61 0.56
C ASN A 110 2.25 -24.71 -0.42
N ASP A 111 3.55 -24.99 -0.61
CA ASP A 111 4.41 -24.24 -1.52
C ASP A 111 4.30 -24.72 -2.98
N GLU A 112 3.54 -25.80 -3.21
CA GLU A 112 3.29 -26.42 -4.52
C GLU A 112 1.95 -25.95 -5.10
N PRO A 113 1.89 -25.72 -6.43
CA PRO A 113 0.64 -25.37 -7.09
C PRO A 113 -0.35 -26.53 -7.05
N VAL A 114 -1.63 -26.19 -6.92
CA VAL A 114 -2.71 -27.18 -6.98
C VAL A 114 -2.77 -27.83 -8.36
N VAL A 115 -2.56 -27.03 -9.40
CA VAL A 115 -2.54 -27.49 -10.79
C VAL A 115 -1.67 -26.59 -11.66
N ARG A 116 -1.14 -27.15 -12.75
CA ARG A 116 -0.55 -26.38 -13.84
C ARG A 116 -1.49 -26.40 -15.04
N VAL A 117 -1.96 -25.24 -15.46
CA VAL A 117 -2.86 -25.07 -16.60
C VAL A 117 -2.05 -24.60 -17.81
N PRO A 118 -2.04 -25.32 -18.94
CA PRO A 118 -1.42 -24.81 -20.16
C PRO A 118 -2.20 -23.61 -20.68
N LEU A 119 -1.54 -22.46 -20.76
CA LEU A 119 -2.18 -21.22 -21.16
C LEU A 119 -2.07 -21.03 -22.68
N LYS A 120 -3.19 -20.68 -23.32
CA LYS A 120 -3.28 -20.31 -24.74
C LYS A 120 -3.85 -18.91 -24.91
N ARG A 121 -4.78 -18.48 -24.05
CA ARG A 121 -5.40 -17.16 -24.13
C ARG A 121 -5.68 -16.56 -22.76
N LEU A 122 -5.23 -15.33 -22.55
CA LEU A 122 -5.47 -14.55 -21.33
C LEU A 122 -6.26 -13.28 -21.62
N GLY A 123 -7.16 -12.91 -20.70
CA GLY A 123 -7.76 -11.58 -20.67
C GLY A 123 -6.95 -10.65 -19.76
N LEU A 124 -6.47 -9.51 -20.25
CA LEU A 124 -5.83 -8.46 -19.44
C LEU A 124 -6.82 -7.35 -19.11
N ILE A 125 -7.15 -7.17 -17.83
CA ILE A 125 -7.86 -5.99 -17.34
C ILE A 125 -6.83 -4.94 -16.93
N VAL A 126 -6.89 -3.75 -17.54
CA VAL A 126 -5.84 -2.74 -17.42
C VAL A 126 -6.45 -1.41 -17.06
N ASN A 127 -5.92 -0.80 -16.00
CA ASN A 127 -6.20 0.61 -15.73
C ASN A 127 -5.19 1.49 -16.49
N PRO A 128 -5.62 2.26 -17.52
CA PRO A 128 -4.70 3.06 -18.34
C PRO A 128 -3.97 4.14 -17.51
N LEU A 129 -4.51 4.52 -16.36
CA LEU A 129 -3.94 5.53 -15.46
C LEU A 129 -2.95 4.94 -14.42
N SER A 130 -2.88 3.62 -14.27
CA SER A 130 -1.92 2.95 -13.37
C SER A 130 -0.46 3.20 -13.75
N GLY A 131 0.45 3.01 -12.80
CA GLY A 131 1.90 3.07 -13.02
C GLY A 131 2.41 4.44 -13.49
N ASN A 132 1.88 5.54 -12.93
CA ASN A 132 2.12 6.90 -13.41
C ASN A 132 1.64 7.13 -14.86
N LYS A 133 0.41 6.65 -15.19
CA LYS A 133 -0.21 6.76 -16.52
C LYS A 133 0.55 6.01 -17.63
N LYS A 134 1.11 4.87 -17.26
CA LYS A 134 1.86 3.99 -18.17
C LYS A 134 1.15 2.67 -18.44
N GLY A 135 -0.08 2.46 -17.93
CA GLY A 135 -0.80 1.18 -18.06
C GLY A 135 -0.81 0.60 -19.47
N VAL A 136 -1.19 1.41 -20.47
CA VAL A 136 -1.21 0.99 -21.89
C VAL A 136 0.20 0.63 -22.40
N ARG A 137 1.23 1.38 -21.99
CA ARG A 137 2.62 1.09 -22.36
C ARG A 137 3.16 -0.16 -21.68
N ILE A 138 2.76 -0.43 -20.44
CA ILE A 138 3.13 -1.66 -19.75
C ILE A 138 2.62 -2.86 -20.54
N VAL A 139 1.40 -2.78 -21.07
CA VAL A 139 0.84 -3.84 -21.93
C VAL A 139 1.65 -3.99 -23.21
N SER A 140 1.85 -2.92 -23.97
CA SER A 140 2.53 -2.99 -25.28
C SER A 140 4.02 -3.31 -25.18
N ASP A 141 4.71 -2.74 -24.21
CA ASP A 141 6.18 -2.76 -24.15
C ASP A 141 6.71 -3.91 -23.28
N ILE A 142 5.85 -4.53 -22.46
CA ILE A 142 6.27 -5.55 -21.48
C ILE A 142 5.39 -6.80 -21.55
N LEU A 143 4.08 -6.67 -21.34
CA LEU A 143 3.23 -7.85 -21.15
C LEU A 143 2.99 -8.62 -22.44
N ARG A 144 2.72 -7.93 -23.56
CA ARG A 144 2.58 -8.57 -24.88
C ARG A 144 3.85 -9.29 -25.31
N PRO A 145 5.06 -8.67 -25.26
CA PRO A 145 6.29 -9.39 -25.56
C PRO A 145 6.48 -10.67 -24.72
N VAL A 146 6.16 -10.62 -23.43
CA VAL A 146 6.28 -11.82 -22.59
C VAL A 146 5.22 -12.86 -22.97
N PHE A 147 3.93 -12.51 -22.95
CA PHE A 147 2.89 -13.51 -23.16
C PHE A 147 2.86 -14.03 -24.61
N GLU A 148 2.89 -13.15 -25.61
CA GLU A 148 2.72 -13.50 -27.02
C GLU A 148 4.03 -13.99 -27.64
N ASP A 149 5.14 -13.26 -27.46
CA ASP A 149 6.40 -13.60 -28.16
C ASP A 149 7.21 -14.69 -27.43
N GLU A 150 7.31 -14.63 -26.09
CA GLU A 150 8.09 -15.63 -25.33
C GLU A 150 7.30 -16.93 -25.07
N PHE A 151 5.98 -16.85 -24.86
CA PHE A 151 5.15 -18.00 -24.45
C PHE A 151 4.06 -18.41 -25.45
N GLY A 152 3.80 -17.65 -26.51
CA GLY A 152 2.76 -17.97 -27.49
C GLY A 152 1.33 -17.90 -26.95
N ILE A 153 1.10 -17.15 -25.87
CA ILE A 153 -0.19 -16.94 -25.22
C ILE A 153 -0.86 -15.70 -25.81
N GLU A 154 -2.02 -15.87 -26.45
CA GLU A 154 -2.79 -14.77 -27.02
C GLU A 154 -3.36 -13.86 -25.93
N VAL A 155 -3.25 -12.55 -26.11
CA VAL A 155 -3.71 -11.58 -25.11
C VAL A 155 -4.85 -10.70 -25.63
N LYS A 156 -6.00 -10.80 -24.95
CA LYS A 156 -7.14 -9.89 -25.14
C LYS A 156 -7.16 -8.81 -24.06
N VAL A 157 -7.09 -7.54 -24.46
CA VAL A 157 -7.00 -6.40 -23.52
C VAL A 157 -8.36 -5.75 -23.31
N PHE A 158 -8.66 -5.45 -22.05
CA PHE A 158 -9.86 -4.75 -21.59
C PHE A 158 -9.43 -3.55 -20.73
N GLU A 159 -9.68 -2.33 -21.23
CA GLU A 159 -9.30 -1.10 -20.52
C GLU A 159 -10.43 -0.64 -19.59
N THR A 160 -10.08 -0.27 -18.36
CA THR A 160 -11.05 0.33 -17.43
C THR A 160 -11.27 1.81 -17.79
N GLU A 161 -12.49 2.31 -17.59
CA GLU A 161 -12.86 3.69 -18.00
C GLU A 161 -13.15 4.60 -16.80
N TYR A 162 -13.61 4.01 -15.69
CA TYR A 162 -13.99 4.71 -14.46
C TYR A 162 -13.73 3.82 -13.24
N ALA A 163 -13.76 4.40 -12.03
CA ALA A 163 -13.60 3.66 -10.78
C ALA A 163 -14.74 2.64 -10.61
N GLY A 164 -14.41 1.38 -10.28
CA GLY A 164 -15.37 0.29 -10.24
C GLY A 164 -15.60 -0.41 -11.59
N HIS A 165 -15.02 0.06 -12.71
CA HIS A 165 -15.23 -0.60 -14.01
C HIS A 165 -14.59 -2.00 -14.05
N ALA A 166 -13.51 -2.27 -13.30
CA ALA A 166 -12.91 -3.60 -13.30
C ALA A 166 -13.81 -4.65 -12.64
N VAL A 167 -14.70 -4.25 -11.70
CA VAL A 167 -15.76 -5.12 -11.15
C VAL A 167 -16.68 -5.57 -12.29
N VAL A 168 -17.19 -4.61 -13.06
CA VAL A 168 -18.12 -4.88 -14.17
C VAL A 168 -17.46 -5.76 -15.22
N LEU A 169 -16.21 -5.46 -15.58
CA LEU A 169 -15.46 -6.27 -16.55
C LEU A 169 -15.26 -7.71 -16.05
N ALA A 170 -14.77 -7.90 -14.83
CA ALA A 170 -14.56 -9.24 -14.27
C ALA A 170 -15.88 -10.03 -14.12
N GLU A 171 -16.99 -9.34 -13.85
CA GLU A 171 -18.33 -9.96 -13.76
C GLU A 171 -18.88 -10.35 -15.14
N THR A 172 -18.61 -9.58 -16.20
CA THR A 172 -19.33 -9.69 -17.49
C THR A 172 -18.51 -10.21 -18.67
N ILE A 173 -17.17 -10.22 -18.58
CA ILE A 173 -16.32 -10.79 -19.64
C ILE A 173 -16.68 -12.26 -19.84
N ASP A 174 -16.88 -12.66 -21.10
CA ASP A 174 -16.99 -14.07 -21.49
C ASP A 174 -15.63 -14.74 -21.32
N THR A 175 -15.57 -15.65 -20.35
CA THR A 175 -14.39 -16.41 -19.95
C THR A 175 -14.33 -17.80 -20.61
N SER A 176 -15.34 -18.21 -21.38
CA SER A 176 -15.43 -19.55 -21.99
C SER A 176 -14.24 -19.91 -22.90
N LYS A 177 -13.55 -18.89 -23.42
CA LYS A 177 -12.36 -19.01 -24.28
C LYS A 177 -11.09 -18.46 -23.64
N LEU A 178 -11.11 -18.15 -22.35
CA LEU A 178 -9.97 -17.62 -21.61
C LEU A 178 -9.50 -18.64 -20.60
N ASP A 179 -8.18 -18.83 -20.52
CA ASP A 179 -7.57 -19.72 -19.51
C ASP A 179 -7.31 -18.97 -18.19
N GLY A 180 -7.53 -17.66 -18.17
CA GLY A 180 -7.34 -16.81 -17.00
C GLY A 180 -7.61 -15.33 -17.27
N LEU A 181 -7.84 -14.58 -16.18
CA LEU A 181 -7.92 -13.12 -16.19
C LEU A 181 -6.73 -12.55 -15.41
N VAL A 182 -6.05 -11.58 -15.98
CA VAL A 182 -4.89 -10.95 -15.34
C VAL A 182 -5.14 -9.46 -15.22
N VAL A 183 -4.96 -8.92 -14.02
CA VAL A 183 -5.10 -7.49 -13.78
C VAL A 183 -3.73 -6.81 -13.77
N ALA A 184 -3.56 -5.78 -14.60
CA ALA A 184 -2.42 -4.89 -14.54
C ALA A 184 -2.81 -3.61 -13.78
N GLY A 185 -2.53 -3.61 -12.47
CA GLY A 185 -2.88 -2.51 -11.57
C GLY A 185 -2.24 -2.64 -10.19
N GLY A 186 -2.80 -1.91 -9.23
CA GLY A 186 -2.45 -2.06 -7.80
C GLY A 186 -3.54 -2.80 -7.03
N ASP A 187 -3.45 -2.73 -5.70
CA ASP A 187 -4.34 -3.45 -4.78
C ASP A 187 -5.83 -3.18 -5.05
N GLY A 188 -6.23 -1.92 -5.28
CA GLY A 188 -7.63 -1.59 -5.58
C GLY A 188 -8.16 -2.20 -6.88
N SER A 189 -7.34 -2.29 -7.94
CA SER A 189 -7.75 -2.96 -9.18
C SER A 189 -7.90 -4.47 -8.99
N PHE A 190 -7.04 -5.07 -8.17
CA PHE A 190 -7.17 -6.47 -7.79
C PHE A 190 -8.43 -6.72 -6.96
N HIS A 191 -8.71 -5.85 -5.98
CA HIS A 191 -9.94 -5.88 -5.17
C HIS A 191 -11.21 -5.80 -6.04
N GLU A 192 -11.22 -4.91 -7.04
CA GLU A 192 -12.34 -4.79 -7.98
C GLU A 192 -12.55 -6.09 -8.78
N VAL A 193 -11.47 -6.68 -9.32
CA VAL A 193 -11.55 -7.94 -10.09
C VAL A 193 -12.00 -9.10 -9.21
N VAL A 194 -11.50 -9.22 -7.98
CA VAL A 194 -11.98 -10.20 -6.98
C VAL A 194 -13.49 -10.06 -6.77
N ASN A 195 -13.97 -8.84 -6.53
CA ASN A 195 -15.39 -8.61 -6.29
C ASN A 195 -16.25 -8.90 -7.53
N GLY A 196 -15.76 -8.61 -8.74
CA GLY A 196 -16.47 -8.95 -9.98
C GLY A 196 -16.53 -10.46 -10.22
N MET A 197 -15.42 -11.17 -10.02
CA MET A 197 -15.37 -12.63 -10.13
C MET A 197 -16.31 -13.32 -9.13
N MET A 198 -16.35 -12.86 -7.88
CA MET A 198 -17.25 -13.39 -6.84
C MET A 198 -18.74 -13.09 -7.08
N ARG A 199 -19.07 -12.17 -8.00
CA ARG A 199 -20.45 -11.80 -8.37
C ARG A 199 -20.96 -12.54 -9.61
N ARG A 200 -20.11 -13.28 -10.30
CA ARG A 200 -20.50 -14.02 -11.49
C ARG A 200 -21.61 -15.03 -11.18
N THR A 201 -22.61 -15.06 -12.04
CA THR A 201 -23.76 -15.97 -11.94
C THR A 201 -23.70 -17.13 -12.94
N ASP A 202 -22.75 -17.08 -13.88
CA ASP A 202 -22.51 -18.11 -14.89
C ASP A 202 -21.65 -19.28 -14.39
N GLY A 203 -21.23 -19.24 -13.12
CA GLY A 203 -20.40 -20.26 -12.49
C GLY A 203 -18.93 -20.28 -12.95
N SER A 204 -18.51 -19.34 -13.80
CA SER A 204 -17.12 -19.29 -14.26
C SER A 204 -16.16 -18.89 -13.13
N ALA A 205 -15.09 -19.67 -12.95
CA ALA A 205 -14.05 -19.44 -11.95
C ALA A 205 -12.64 -19.56 -12.56
N VAL A 206 -12.38 -18.82 -13.66
CA VAL A 206 -11.04 -18.79 -14.27
C VAL A 206 -10.01 -18.20 -13.30
N PRO A 207 -8.75 -18.69 -13.31
CA PRO A 207 -7.73 -18.17 -12.42
C PRO A 207 -7.43 -16.68 -12.64
N ILE A 208 -7.14 -15.96 -11.55
CA ILE A 208 -6.83 -14.53 -11.53
C ILE A 208 -5.33 -14.31 -11.32
N GLY A 209 -4.70 -13.48 -12.15
CA GLY A 209 -3.30 -13.06 -11.97
C GLY A 209 -3.16 -11.57 -11.68
N LEU A 210 -2.12 -11.19 -10.93
CA LEU A 210 -1.78 -9.78 -10.67
C LEU A 210 -0.44 -9.41 -11.32
N ILE A 211 -0.44 -8.33 -12.11
CA ILE A 211 0.76 -7.59 -12.51
C ILE A 211 0.82 -6.31 -11.66
N PRO A 212 1.71 -6.25 -10.63
CA PRO A 212 1.74 -5.18 -9.63
C PRO A 212 2.32 -3.88 -10.20
N SER A 213 1.49 -3.14 -10.92
CA SER A 213 1.84 -1.87 -11.59
C SER A 213 1.25 -0.64 -10.88
N GLY A 214 0.67 -0.83 -9.70
CA GLY A 214 0.15 0.22 -8.83
C GLY A 214 1.22 0.92 -8.00
N THR A 215 0.81 1.96 -7.28
CA THR A 215 1.65 2.69 -6.31
C THR A 215 1.70 2.03 -4.93
N GLY A 216 0.66 1.25 -4.59
CA GLY A 216 0.62 0.32 -3.45
C GLY A 216 0.38 -1.07 -4.00
N ASN A 217 1.26 -2.01 -3.63
CA ASN A 217 1.25 -3.40 -4.10
C ASN A 217 1.33 -4.36 -2.91
N ALA A 218 0.51 -4.14 -1.88
CA ALA A 218 0.45 -4.99 -0.70
C ALA A 218 -0.01 -6.42 -1.07
N VAL A 219 -0.93 -6.56 -2.03
CA VAL A 219 -1.31 -7.87 -2.61
C VAL A 219 -0.07 -8.51 -3.23
N GLY A 220 0.63 -7.77 -4.09
CA GLY A 220 1.83 -8.26 -4.76
C GLY A 220 2.93 -8.67 -3.78
N HIS A 221 3.07 -7.97 -2.67
CA HIS A 221 3.98 -8.36 -1.59
C HIS A 221 3.57 -9.67 -0.92
N SER A 222 2.28 -9.78 -0.59
CA SER A 222 1.74 -10.99 0.03
C SER A 222 1.84 -12.21 -0.89
N LEU A 223 1.71 -12.02 -2.22
CA LEU A 223 1.86 -13.08 -3.23
C LEU A 223 3.32 -13.32 -3.69
N GLY A 224 4.32 -12.70 -3.05
CA GLY A 224 5.73 -12.88 -3.43
C GLY A 224 6.15 -12.22 -4.75
N LEU A 225 5.31 -11.35 -5.32
CA LEU A 225 5.55 -10.61 -6.56
C LEU A 225 6.34 -9.30 -6.36
N PHE A 226 6.60 -8.89 -5.12
CA PHE A 226 7.20 -7.58 -4.80
C PHE A 226 8.61 -7.35 -5.35
N LYS A 227 9.49 -8.36 -5.33
CA LYS A 227 10.84 -8.26 -5.89
C LYS A 227 10.86 -8.34 -7.43
N THR A 228 9.70 -8.53 -8.04
CA THR A 228 9.59 -9.03 -9.40
C THR A 228 9.37 -7.88 -10.37
N ARG A 229 10.20 -7.78 -11.41
CA ARG A 229 9.92 -6.86 -12.52
C ARG A 229 8.60 -7.25 -13.19
N LEU A 230 7.84 -6.29 -13.73
CA LEU A 230 6.57 -6.56 -14.41
C LEU A 230 6.66 -7.71 -15.44
N ALA A 231 7.77 -7.78 -16.19
CA ALA A 231 8.04 -8.87 -17.12
C ALA A 231 8.17 -10.24 -16.41
N GLN A 232 8.88 -10.29 -15.28
CA GLN A 232 9.00 -11.53 -14.53
C GLN A 232 7.65 -11.93 -13.90
N ALA A 233 6.82 -10.99 -13.45
CA ALA A 233 5.48 -11.30 -12.95
C ALA A 233 4.61 -11.91 -14.06
N ALA A 234 4.72 -11.37 -15.29
CA ALA A 234 4.08 -11.95 -16.46
C ALA A 234 4.61 -13.37 -16.77
N ARG A 235 5.93 -13.60 -16.73
CA ARG A 235 6.52 -14.94 -16.91
C ARG A 235 6.04 -15.94 -15.86
N ARG A 236 5.85 -15.50 -14.62
CA ARG A 236 5.31 -16.34 -13.54
C ARG A 236 3.88 -16.78 -13.85
N ILE A 237 3.03 -15.84 -14.25
CA ILE A 237 1.66 -16.15 -14.70
C ILE A 237 1.69 -17.08 -15.91
N ALA A 238 2.58 -16.85 -16.88
CA ALA A 238 2.69 -17.64 -18.11
C ALA A 238 3.04 -19.12 -17.87
N ARG A 239 3.59 -19.48 -16.69
CA ARG A 239 3.80 -20.88 -16.29
C ARG A 239 2.51 -21.63 -15.98
N GLY A 240 1.42 -20.91 -15.74
CA GLY A 240 0.11 -21.49 -15.48
C GLY A 240 -0.02 -22.20 -14.13
N GLU A 241 0.83 -21.88 -13.16
CA GLU A 241 0.76 -22.42 -11.80
C GLU A 241 -0.40 -21.78 -11.04
N VAL A 242 -1.36 -22.60 -10.62
CA VAL A 242 -2.60 -22.16 -9.99
C VAL A 242 -2.69 -22.63 -8.54
N TYR A 243 -3.06 -21.70 -7.67
CA TYR A 243 -3.28 -21.90 -6.24
C TYR A 243 -4.73 -21.55 -5.90
N HIS A 244 -5.26 -22.20 -4.88
CA HIS A 244 -6.55 -21.80 -4.31
C HIS A 244 -6.34 -20.70 -3.27
N MET A 245 -7.27 -19.76 -3.23
CA MET A 245 -7.25 -18.63 -2.29
C MET A 245 -8.63 -18.48 -1.66
N ASP A 246 -8.64 -18.36 -0.35
CA ASP A 246 -9.79 -18.04 0.46
C ASP A 246 -10.18 -16.58 0.26
N VAL A 247 -11.48 -16.29 0.40
CA VAL A 247 -12.01 -14.93 0.32
C VAL A 247 -12.97 -14.69 1.47
N ASN A 248 -12.82 -13.54 2.11
CA ASN A 248 -13.68 -13.15 3.22
C ASN A 248 -14.91 -12.41 2.69
N ARG A 249 -16.09 -12.97 2.94
CA ARG A 249 -17.37 -12.34 2.62
C ARG A 249 -17.80 -11.44 3.77
N VAL A 250 -18.01 -10.17 3.46
CA VAL A 250 -18.48 -9.14 4.39
C VAL A 250 -19.92 -8.81 4.09
N LYS A 251 -20.81 -9.09 5.05
CA LYS A 251 -22.23 -8.76 4.98
C LYS A 251 -22.53 -7.57 5.89
N PHE A 252 -23.19 -6.59 5.34
CA PHE A 252 -23.71 -5.42 6.06
C PHE A 252 -25.21 -5.58 6.28
N LYS A 253 -25.73 -4.99 7.36
CA LYS A 253 -27.17 -4.80 7.47
C LYS A 253 -27.66 -3.92 6.30
N PRO A 254 -28.78 -4.25 5.63
CA PRO A 254 -29.37 -3.36 4.63
C PRO A 254 -29.64 -1.98 5.24
N ASN A 255 -29.09 -0.93 4.64
CA ASN A 255 -29.37 0.46 4.97
C ASN A 255 -29.89 1.17 3.70
N PRO A 256 -30.95 2.00 3.78
CA PRO A 256 -31.41 2.84 2.67
C PRO A 256 -30.33 3.66 1.96
N HIS A 257 -29.20 3.96 2.62
CA HIS A 257 -28.10 4.78 2.09
C HIS A 257 -26.94 3.98 1.45
N ALA A 258 -26.91 2.65 1.56
CA ALA A 258 -25.78 1.84 1.05
C ALA A 258 -26.24 0.75 0.08
N ARG A 259 -25.97 0.94 -1.22
CA ARG A 259 -26.16 -0.09 -2.25
C ARG A 259 -24.98 -1.07 -2.27
N SER A 260 -24.93 -1.98 -1.30
CA SER A 260 -24.36 -3.33 -1.40
C SER A 260 -24.53 -4.03 -0.05
N VAL A 261 -25.31 -5.11 0.02
CA VAL A 261 -25.44 -5.92 1.25
C VAL A 261 -24.21 -6.80 1.48
N VAL A 262 -23.44 -7.08 0.41
CA VAL A 262 -22.28 -7.98 0.45
C VAL A 262 -21.09 -7.38 -0.29
N LYS A 263 -19.90 -7.51 0.31
CA LYS A 263 -18.58 -7.20 -0.27
C LYS A 263 -17.64 -8.37 -0.02
N PHE A 264 -16.55 -8.44 -0.78
CA PHE A 264 -15.54 -9.48 -0.63
C PHE A 264 -14.17 -8.85 -0.38
N SER A 265 -13.38 -9.49 0.50
CA SER A 265 -12.02 -9.12 0.84
C SER A 265 -11.07 -10.28 0.54
N ALA A 266 -10.01 -10.02 -0.20
CA ALA A 266 -8.93 -10.97 -0.45
C ALA A 266 -7.73 -10.77 0.49
N MET A 267 -7.65 -9.63 1.19
CA MET A 267 -6.51 -9.28 2.03
C MET A 267 -6.89 -8.95 3.46
N THR A 268 -7.58 -7.83 3.66
CA THR A 268 -7.70 -7.21 4.97
C THR A 268 -9.03 -6.50 5.14
N ILE A 269 -9.58 -6.60 6.35
CA ILE A 269 -10.73 -5.83 6.81
C ILE A 269 -10.33 -5.15 8.11
N CYS A 270 -10.51 -3.84 8.22
CA CYS A 270 -10.10 -3.08 9.39
C CYS A 270 -11.27 -2.26 9.95
N TRP A 271 -11.55 -2.47 11.24
CA TRP A 271 -12.51 -1.69 12.01
C TRP A 271 -11.78 -0.85 13.08
N GLY A 272 -12.33 0.33 13.40
CA GLY A 272 -11.80 1.27 14.39
C GLY A 272 -10.73 2.18 13.80
N LEU A 273 -9.70 2.49 14.59
CA LEU A 273 -8.64 3.46 14.27
C LEU A 273 -8.13 3.41 12.82
N VAL A 274 -7.92 2.21 12.27
CA VAL A 274 -7.32 2.04 10.95
C VAL A 274 -8.29 2.41 9.83
N GLY A 275 -9.60 2.22 10.04
CA GLY A 275 -10.64 2.72 9.15
C GLY A 275 -10.54 4.24 9.03
N ASP A 276 -10.48 4.94 10.16
CA ASP A 276 -10.36 6.40 10.21
C ASP A 276 -9.05 6.91 9.57
N ILE A 277 -7.94 6.21 9.80
CA ILE A 277 -6.66 6.50 9.14
C ILE A 277 -6.80 6.36 7.62
N GLY A 278 -7.45 5.30 7.14
CA GLY A 278 -7.69 5.05 5.72
C GLY A 278 -8.48 6.19 5.08
N VAL A 279 -9.53 6.66 5.74
CA VAL A 279 -10.35 7.80 5.33
C VAL A 279 -9.50 9.07 5.20
N ALA A 280 -8.72 9.38 6.23
CA ALA A 280 -7.87 10.55 6.26
C ALA A 280 -6.79 10.52 5.15
N ALA A 281 -6.24 9.34 4.88
CA ALA A 281 -5.28 9.15 3.79
C ALA A 281 -5.93 9.35 2.41
N GLU A 282 -7.16 8.87 2.23
CA GLU A 282 -7.87 8.95 0.95
C GLU A 282 -8.27 10.39 0.59
N LEU A 283 -8.68 11.20 1.57
CA LEU A 283 -8.96 12.64 1.37
C LEU A 283 -7.81 13.40 0.69
N HIS A 284 -6.58 12.97 0.96
CA HIS A 284 -5.37 13.58 0.43
C HIS A 284 -4.60 12.63 -0.50
N ARG A 285 -5.27 11.65 -1.14
CA ARG A 285 -4.62 10.63 -1.98
C ARG A 285 -3.69 11.20 -3.06
N ASN A 286 -4.00 12.39 -3.57
CA ASN A 286 -3.22 13.09 -4.58
C ASN A 286 -2.07 13.94 -4.03
N GLU A 287 -1.92 14.01 -2.70
CA GLU A 287 -0.89 14.77 -2.01
C GLU A 287 0.17 13.83 -1.45
N THR A 288 1.44 14.16 -1.66
CA THR A 288 2.54 13.32 -1.17
C THR A 288 2.64 13.34 0.36
N ILE A 289 2.54 14.52 0.97
CA ILE A 289 2.75 14.72 2.41
C ILE A 289 1.42 14.81 3.18
N GLY A 290 0.42 15.49 2.60
CA GLY A 290 -0.88 15.73 3.26
C GLY A 290 -1.57 14.46 3.73
N LYS A 291 -1.53 13.39 2.91
CA LYS A 291 -2.09 12.08 3.28
C LYS A 291 -1.50 11.50 4.55
N TYR A 292 -0.18 11.56 4.71
CA TYR A 292 0.51 11.01 5.88
C TYR A 292 0.34 11.90 7.09
N ALA A 293 0.37 13.23 6.91
CA ALA A 293 0.17 14.18 7.99
C ALA A 293 -1.24 14.07 8.59
N HIS A 294 -2.27 13.99 7.74
CA HIS A 294 -3.65 13.87 8.19
C HIS A 294 -3.90 12.50 8.83
N ALA A 295 -3.45 11.41 8.20
CA ALA A 295 -3.50 10.06 8.78
C ALA A 295 -2.84 10.01 10.17
N ALA A 296 -1.65 10.60 10.34
CA ALA A 296 -0.96 10.66 11.63
C ALA A 296 -1.73 11.47 12.67
N TRP A 297 -2.34 12.59 12.27
CA TRP A 297 -3.15 13.42 13.17
C TRP A 297 -4.41 12.69 13.65
N VAL A 298 -5.09 11.99 12.75
CA VAL A 298 -6.24 11.13 13.09
C VAL A 298 -5.78 10.02 14.04
N GLY A 299 -4.68 9.33 13.73
CA GLY A 299 -4.11 8.31 14.61
C GLY A 299 -3.75 8.84 16.00
N PHE A 300 -3.24 10.06 16.09
CA PHE A 300 -2.91 10.72 17.36
C PHE A 300 -4.15 11.10 18.20
N LYS A 301 -5.27 11.40 17.53
CA LYS A 301 -6.54 11.78 18.14
C LYS A 301 -7.48 10.61 18.41
N ALA A 302 -7.21 9.45 17.82
CA ALA A 302 -8.03 8.27 17.94
C ALA A 302 -8.23 7.87 19.40
N LYS A 303 -9.44 7.43 19.70
CA LYS A 303 -9.83 6.95 21.02
C LYS A 303 -10.36 5.52 20.87
N PRO A 304 -10.22 4.69 21.91
CA PRO A 304 -10.88 3.40 21.93
C PRO A 304 -12.39 3.56 21.77
N GLU A 305 -13.00 2.69 20.97
CA GLU A 305 -14.43 2.66 20.73
C GLU A 305 -15.05 1.41 21.36
N LYS A 306 -16.25 1.56 21.94
CA LYS A 306 -17.00 0.44 22.50
C LYS A 306 -17.57 -0.41 21.38
N VAL A 307 -17.31 -1.71 21.42
CA VAL A 307 -17.76 -2.65 20.40
C VAL A 307 -18.00 -4.02 21.02
N THR A 308 -18.96 -4.75 20.45
CA THR A 308 -19.10 -6.19 20.68
C THR A 308 -18.58 -6.94 19.46
N ILE A 309 -17.55 -7.78 19.63
CA ILE A 309 -17.03 -8.66 18.58
C ILE A 309 -17.21 -10.10 19.03
N THR A 310 -18.00 -10.88 18.29
CA THR A 310 -18.12 -12.32 18.51
C THR A 310 -17.37 -13.05 17.40
N ILE A 311 -16.46 -13.93 17.79
CA ILE A 311 -15.63 -14.74 16.87
C ILE A 311 -15.91 -16.23 17.06
N SER A 312 -15.80 -17.00 15.98
CA SER A 312 -16.11 -18.44 15.98
C SER A 312 -15.46 -19.19 14.82
N GLY A 313 -15.33 -20.52 14.97
CA GLY A 313 -14.68 -21.41 14.02
C GLY A 313 -13.16 -21.28 14.03
N GLY A 314 -12.49 -21.98 13.11
CA GLY A 314 -11.03 -22.05 13.08
C GLY A 314 -10.52 -22.91 14.25
N ASP A 315 -9.65 -22.34 15.09
CA ASP A 315 -9.05 -23.03 16.24
C ASP A 315 -9.88 -22.93 17.53
N LEU A 316 -11.12 -22.42 17.43
CA LEU A 316 -11.98 -22.18 18.58
C LEU A 316 -13.01 -23.31 18.75
N ASP A 317 -12.97 -23.96 19.91
CA ASP A 317 -13.99 -24.95 20.31
C ASP A 317 -15.37 -24.29 20.52
N GLU A 318 -15.38 -23.09 21.10
CA GLU A 318 -16.58 -22.32 21.41
C GLU A 318 -16.44 -20.85 20.98
N PRO A 319 -17.54 -20.16 20.63
CA PRO A 319 -17.49 -18.75 20.29
C PRO A 319 -16.98 -17.86 21.43
N ILE A 320 -16.05 -16.95 21.13
CA ILE A 320 -15.55 -15.94 22.08
C ILE A 320 -16.23 -14.61 21.78
N THR A 321 -16.68 -13.90 22.82
CA THR A 321 -17.28 -12.57 22.69
C THR A 321 -16.51 -11.53 23.49
N PHE A 322 -16.00 -10.52 22.79
CA PHE A 322 -15.39 -9.33 23.36
C PHE A 322 -16.44 -8.24 23.45
N ASN A 323 -16.72 -7.70 24.64
CA ASN A 323 -17.60 -6.55 24.84
C ASN A 323 -16.85 -5.48 25.64
N GLN A 324 -16.03 -4.71 24.96
CA GLN A 324 -15.11 -3.75 25.59
C GLN A 324 -14.73 -2.61 24.65
N ASN A 325 -13.91 -1.69 25.15
CA ASN A 325 -13.34 -0.61 24.34
C ASN A 325 -12.09 -1.12 23.62
N LEU A 326 -12.07 -1.02 22.30
CA LEU A 326 -10.98 -1.46 21.44
C LEU A 326 -10.42 -0.29 20.63
N MET A 327 -9.12 -0.31 20.34
CA MET A 327 -8.52 0.66 19.42
C MET A 327 -8.81 0.30 17.97
N THR A 328 -8.63 -0.97 17.62
CA THR A 328 -8.84 -1.46 16.25
C THR A 328 -8.95 -2.98 16.26
N ALA A 329 -9.65 -3.52 15.26
CA ALA A 329 -9.59 -4.93 14.92
C ALA A 329 -9.19 -5.07 13.45
N PHE A 330 -8.23 -5.95 13.18
CA PHE A 330 -7.84 -6.36 11.84
C PHE A 330 -8.32 -7.78 11.61
N ILE A 331 -8.99 -8.04 10.50
CA ILE A 331 -9.24 -9.39 10.00
C ILE A 331 -8.39 -9.54 8.74
N GLN A 332 -7.49 -10.53 8.73
CA GLN A 332 -6.45 -10.73 7.72
C GLN A 332 -6.62 -12.10 7.05
N ASN A 333 -6.45 -12.11 5.73
CA ASN A 333 -6.17 -13.29 4.93
C ASN A 333 -4.68 -13.36 4.56
N THR A 334 -4.02 -12.21 4.55
CA THR A 334 -2.59 -12.07 4.19
C THR A 334 -1.75 -11.65 5.39
N PRO A 335 -0.45 -12.02 5.43
CA PRO A 335 0.44 -11.56 6.49
C PRO A 335 0.58 -10.04 6.58
N HIS A 336 0.41 -9.34 5.45
CA HIS A 336 0.65 -7.92 5.28
C HIS A 336 -0.66 -7.14 5.16
N PHE A 337 -0.76 -6.01 5.87
CA PHE A 337 -1.80 -4.99 5.63
C PHE A 337 -1.38 -3.99 4.54
N GLY A 338 -0.09 -3.67 4.53
CA GLY A 338 0.54 -2.76 3.57
C GLY A 338 1.96 -3.24 3.28
N GLU A 339 2.62 -2.61 2.31
CA GLU A 339 3.98 -3.00 1.88
C GLU A 339 4.95 -3.10 3.07
N GLY A 340 5.37 -4.33 3.38
CA GLY A 340 6.31 -4.62 4.47
C GLY A 340 5.76 -4.41 5.90
N TYR A 341 4.45 -4.25 6.10
CA TYR A 341 3.83 -4.15 7.43
C TYR A 341 3.10 -5.44 7.79
N TYR A 342 3.74 -6.29 8.59
CA TYR A 342 3.12 -7.52 9.07
C TYR A 342 2.10 -7.19 10.15
N VAL A 343 0.85 -7.61 9.98
CA VAL A 343 -0.19 -7.49 11.01
C VAL A 343 -0.42 -8.82 11.68
N VAL A 344 -0.59 -9.89 10.89
CA VAL A 344 -0.62 -11.27 11.39
C VAL A 344 0.40 -12.09 10.60
N PRO A 345 1.66 -12.19 11.05
CA PRO A 345 2.71 -12.89 10.29
C PRO A 345 2.39 -14.35 9.94
N SER A 346 1.53 -15.00 10.73
CA SER A 346 1.12 -16.40 10.55
C SER A 346 -0.01 -16.61 9.54
N ALA A 347 -0.64 -15.54 9.03
CA ALA A 347 -1.82 -15.66 8.19
C ALA A 347 -1.55 -16.44 6.90
N LYS A 348 -2.52 -17.25 6.50
CA LYS A 348 -2.46 -18.13 5.34
C LYS A 348 -3.64 -17.85 4.40
N LEU A 349 -3.37 -17.92 3.11
CA LEU A 349 -4.33 -17.59 2.06
C LEU A 349 -5.29 -18.72 1.72
N ASP A 350 -5.06 -19.96 2.18
CA ASP A 350 -5.71 -21.19 1.68
C ASP A 350 -6.04 -22.21 2.78
N ASP A 351 -6.00 -21.81 4.05
CA ASP A 351 -6.22 -22.70 5.20
C ASP A 351 -7.70 -22.79 5.64
N GLY A 352 -8.60 -22.17 4.87
CA GLY A 352 -10.04 -22.12 5.11
C GLY A 352 -10.42 -21.22 6.29
N CYS A 353 -9.49 -20.40 6.78
CA CYS A 353 -9.68 -19.51 7.92
C CYS A 353 -9.31 -18.05 7.56
N MET A 354 -9.58 -17.15 8.50
CA MET A 354 -9.07 -15.79 8.53
C MET A 354 -8.51 -15.52 9.93
N ASP A 355 -7.51 -14.66 10.03
CA ASP A 355 -6.93 -14.29 11.32
C ASP A 355 -7.50 -12.95 11.79
N ILE A 356 -7.94 -12.87 13.04
CA ILE A 356 -8.31 -11.61 13.66
C ILE A 356 -7.24 -11.17 14.66
N ALA A 357 -6.72 -9.95 14.50
CA ALA A 357 -5.87 -9.27 15.48
C ALA A 357 -6.63 -8.12 16.12
N ILE A 358 -6.84 -8.21 17.43
CA ILE A 358 -7.57 -7.23 18.23
C ILE A 358 -6.56 -6.45 19.06
N LEU A 359 -6.53 -5.13 18.88
CA LEU A 359 -5.77 -4.21 19.72
C LEU A 359 -6.71 -3.56 20.72
N GLU A 360 -6.48 -3.84 21.99
CA GLU A 360 -7.21 -3.23 23.11
C GLU A 360 -6.85 -1.75 23.29
N GLN A 361 -7.40 -1.15 24.35
CA GLN A 361 -7.04 0.21 24.75
C GLN A 361 -5.53 0.38 24.95
N ALA A 362 -4.95 1.22 24.10
CA ALA A 362 -3.54 1.55 24.11
C ALA A 362 -3.35 3.07 24.15
N HIS A 363 -2.35 3.53 24.91
CA HIS A 363 -1.97 4.94 24.88
C HIS A 363 -1.04 5.22 23.70
N ARG A 364 -0.81 6.50 23.38
CA ARG A 364 -0.08 6.93 22.17
C ARG A 364 1.32 6.32 22.03
N GLY A 365 2.05 6.19 23.15
CA GLY A 365 3.37 5.57 23.16
C GLY A 365 3.34 4.09 22.78
N GLU A 366 2.35 3.34 23.26
CA GLU A 366 2.10 1.95 22.88
C GLU A 366 1.70 1.80 21.41
N LEU A 367 0.83 2.69 20.91
CA LEU A 367 0.45 2.71 19.50
C LEU A 367 1.66 2.95 18.59
N LEU A 368 2.48 3.95 18.93
CA LEU A 368 3.69 4.26 18.18
C LEU A 368 4.68 3.09 18.24
N LYS A 369 4.89 2.49 19.43
CA LYS A 369 5.76 1.31 19.58
C LYS A 369 5.26 0.16 18.71
N THR A 370 3.96 -0.16 18.78
CA THR A 370 3.32 -1.20 17.96
C THR A 370 3.53 -0.95 16.47
N PHE A 371 3.26 0.27 16.00
CA PHE A 371 3.48 0.66 14.61
C PHE A 371 4.93 0.47 14.16
N THR A 372 5.92 0.85 14.99
CA THR A 372 7.35 0.65 14.67
C THR A 372 7.80 -0.82 14.69
N GLN A 373 7.01 -1.71 15.28
CA GLN A 373 7.29 -3.14 15.37
C GLN A 373 6.67 -3.96 14.21
N LEU A 374 5.61 -3.45 13.55
CA LEU A 374 4.94 -4.10 12.42
C LEU A 374 5.90 -4.61 11.33
N PRO A 375 6.95 -3.87 10.91
CA PRO A 375 7.83 -4.36 9.85
C PRO A 375 8.63 -5.63 10.18
N ARG A 376 8.81 -5.93 11.46
CA ARG A 376 9.51 -7.13 11.94
C ARG A 376 8.56 -8.18 12.53
N GLY A 377 7.25 -7.93 12.51
CA GLY A 377 6.28 -8.76 13.22
C GLY A 377 6.43 -8.75 14.75
N ALA A 378 7.28 -7.89 15.31
CA ALA A 378 7.65 -7.91 16.73
C ALA A 378 6.53 -7.41 17.65
N HIS A 379 5.45 -6.85 17.09
CA HIS A 379 4.26 -6.43 17.82
C HIS A 379 3.45 -7.62 18.33
N THR A 380 3.63 -8.81 17.74
CA THR A 380 2.98 -10.06 18.20
C THR A 380 3.29 -10.41 19.66
N GLY A 381 4.42 -9.94 20.20
CA GLY A 381 4.74 -10.07 21.63
C GLY A 381 4.04 -9.07 22.56
N ASN A 382 3.24 -8.15 22.02
CA ASN A 382 2.50 -7.17 22.80
C ASN A 382 1.25 -7.83 23.42
N ARG A 383 1.19 -7.90 24.75
CA ARG A 383 0.06 -8.50 25.50
C ARG A 383 -1.30 -7.83 25.24
N LYS A 384 -1.33 -6.61 24.72
CA LYS A 384 -2.57 -5.90 24.34
C LYS A 384 -3.08 -6.27 22.95
N ILE A 385 -2.34 -7.10 22.22
CA ILE A 385 -2.72 -7.62 20.92
C ILE A 385 -3.08 -9.08 21.13
N GLN A 386 -4.34 -9.40 20.86
CA GLN A 386 -4.82 -10.78 20.86
C GLN A 386 -5.04 -11.21 19.42
N THR A 387 -4.56 -12.40 19.06
CA THR A 387 -4.70 -12.95 17.70
C THR A 387 -5.39 -14.29 17.77
N TYR A 388 -6.38 -14.50 16.90
CA TYR A 388 -7.13 -15.74 16.79
C TYR A 388 -7.29 -16.13 15.33
N ARG A 389 -7.17 -17.43 15.04
CA ARG A 389 -7.56 -18.00 13.75
C ARG A 389 -9.02 -18.43 13.81
N ILE A 390 -9.84 -17.89 12.92
CA ILE A 390 -11.30 -17.96 12.98
C ILE A 390 -11.92 -18.18 11.60
N GLN A 391 -13.21 -18.49 11.52
CA GLN A 391 -13.94 -18.57 10.25
C GLN A 391 -15.08 -17.57 10.15
N LYS A 392 -15.51 -17.00 11.28
CA LYS A 392 -16.59 -16.01 11.33
C LYS A 392 -16.36 -14.99 12.43
N ALA A 393 -16.59 -13.72 12.10
CA ALA A 393 -16.65 -12.61 13.04
C ALA A 393 -17.94 -11.81 12.86
N VAL A 394 -18.57 -11.42 13.97
CA VAL A 394 -19.70 -10.49 13.99
C VAL A 394 -19.28 -9.28 14.80
N ILE A 395 -19.23 -8.12 14.15
CA ILE A 395 -18.82 -6.84 14.74
C ILE A 395 -20.07 -5.99 14.92
N VAL A 396 -20.35 -5.58 16.16
CA VAL A 396 -21.47 -4.74 16.55
C VAL A 396 -20.93 -3.51 17.28
N PRO A 397 -20.65 -2.40 16.58
CA PRO A 397 -20.18 -1.17 17.20
C PRO A 397 -21.27 -0.53 18.05
N ALA A 398 -20.89 0.08 19.17
CA ALA A 398 -21.86 0.79 20.03
C ALA A 398 -22.36 2.10 19.40
N SER A 399 -21.56 2.69 18.51
CA SER A 399 -21.90 3.86 17.70
C SER A 399 -22.04 3.47 16.24
N SER A 400 -23.13 3.90 15.60
CA SER A 400 -23.37 3.80 14.16
C SER A 400 -24.08 5.08 13.68
N PRO A 401 -23.91 5.49 12.41
CA PRO A 401 -23.11 4.85 11.35
C PRO A 401 -21.58 4.97 11.59
N GLY A 402 -20.81 4.15 10.89
CA GLY A 402 -19.35 4.13 10.97
C GLY A 402 -18.69 3.79 9.63
N LEU A 403 -17.36 3.67 9.64
CA LEU A 403 -16.55 3.38 8.47
C LEU A 403 -15.74 2.09 8.70
N ILE A 404 -15.68 1.24 7.69
CA ILE A 404 -14.83 0.04 7.69
C ILE A 404 -13.92 0.08 6.46
N ASN A 405 -12.67 -0.35 6.63
CA ASN A 405 -11.77 -0.53 5.50
C ASN A 405 -11.82 -1.97 5.02
N ILE A 406 -11.95 -2.19 3.71
CA ILE A 406 -11.93 -3.51 3.07
C ILE A 406 -10.95 -3.45 1.90
N ASP A 407 -9.81 -4.13 2.02
CA ASP A 407 -8.69 -4.13 1.05
C ASP A 407 -8.27 -2.72 0.58
N GLY A 408 -8.33 -1.73 1.48
CA GLY A 408 -8.01 -0.34 1.16
C GLY A 408 -9.22 0.53 0.80
N GLU A 409 -10.37 -0.05 0.45
CA GLU A 409 -11.61 0.70 0.19
C GLU A 409 -12.34 1.05 1.49
N VAL A 410 -12.72 2.31 1.65
CA VAL A 410 -13.49 2.78 2.81
C VAL A 410 -14.98 2.65 2.53
N ILE A 411 -15.68 1.85 3.33
CA ILE A 411 -17.10 1.55 3.15
C ILE A 411 -17.88 2.04 4.38
N PRO A 412 -18.92 2.86 4.19
CA PRO A 412 -19.84 3.22 5.27
C PRO A 412 -20.73 2.05 5.64
N PHE A 413 -21.05 1.93 6.93
CA PHE A 413 -21.98 0.94 7.45
C PHE A 413 -22.87 1.53 8.54
N ASP A 414 -24.01 0.88 8.78
CA ASP A 414 -24.90 1.21 9.88
C ASP A 414 -25.43 -0.08 10.50
N GLY A 415 -24.97 -0.38 11.72
CA GLY A 415 -25.29 -1.60 12.43
C GLY A 415 -24.28 -2.75 12.22
N PRO A 416 -24.70 -4.00 12.50
CA PRO A 416 -23.79 -5.15 12.54
C PRO A 416 -23.13 -5.47 11.21
N ILE A 417 -21.87 -5.89 11.30
CA ILE A 417 -21.06 -6.39 10.18
C ILE A 417 -20.76 -7.86 10.45
N THR A 418 -21.07 -8.73 9.50
CA THR A 418 -20.72 -10.15 9.58
C THR A 418 -19.68 -10.49 8.54
N VAL A 419 -18.54 -11.00 9.00
CA VAL A 419 -17.46 -11.51 8.15
C VAL A 419 -17.44 -13.02 8.24
N SER A 420 -17.35 -13.71 7.11
CA SER A 420 -17.21 -15.16 7.04
C SER A 420 -16.24 -15.57 5.93
N THR A 421 -15.34 -16.50 6.21
CA THR A 421 -14.44 -17.07 5.20
C THR A 421 -15.20 -17.94 4.20
N ILE A 422 -14.83 -17.84 2.93
CA ILE A 422 -15.21 -18.76 1.86
C ILE A 422 -13.94 -19.50 1.46
N PRO A 423 -13.76 -20.76 1.89
CA PRO A 423 -12.59 -21.54 1.56
C PRO A 423 -12.46 -21.74 0.04
N HIS A 424 -11.24 -21.61 -0.47
CA HIS A 424 -10.85 -21.89 -1.86
C HIS A 424 -11.75 -21.19 -2.89
N ALA A 425 -12.24 -20.00 -2.54
CA ALA A 425 -13.21 -19.25 -3.31
C ALA A 425 -12.71 -18.83 -4.70
N LEU A 426 -11.40 -18.59 -4.81
CA LEU A 426 -10.76 -18.16 -6.05
C LEU A 426 -9.58 -19.06 -6.40
N SER A 427 -9.34 -19.18 -7.69
CA SER A 427 -8.08 -19.68 -8.23
C SER A 427 -7.20 -18.49 -8.61
N ILE A 428 -5.93 -18.51 -8.24
CA ILE A 428 -4.99 -17.43 -8.55
C ILE A 428 -3.69 -17.95 -9.14
N PHE A 429 -3.11 -17.18 -10.04
CA PHE A 429 -1.76 -17.44 -10.54
C PHE A 429 -0.74 -16.92 -9.53
N VAL A 430 0.05 -17.84 -8.98
CA VAL A 430 1.20 -17.53 -8.13
C VAL A 430 2.34 -18.42 -8.61
N ALA A 431 3.56 -17.90 -8.65
CA ALA A 431 4.72 -18.75 -8.76
C ALA A 431 5.58 -18.45 -7.53
N SER A 432 5.71 -19.44 -6.64
CA SER A 432 6.57 -19.32 -5.47
C SER A 432 8.02 -19.28 -5.93
N ASP A 433 8.84 -18.45 -5.28
CA ASP A 433 10.30 -18.48 -5.44
C ASP A 433 10.93 -19.56 -4.53
N SER A 434 10.16 -20.41 -3.85
CA SER A 434 10.71 -21.43 -2.94
C SER A 434 11.59 -22.46 -3.67
N HIS A 435 11.58 -22.45 -5.01
CA HIS A 435 12.46 -23.26 -5.86
C HIS A 435 13.66 -22.52 -6.46
N LEU A 436 13.86 -21.23 -6.15
CA LEU A 436 14.96 -20.43 -6.71
C LEU A 436 15.85 -19.89 -5.59
N PRO A 437 17.15 -20.27 -5.55
CA PRO A 437 18.10 -19.54 -4.72
C PRO A 437 18.19 -18.09 -5.23
N ASP A 438 18.11 -17.13 -4.30
CA ASP A 438 18.29 -15.66 -4.50
C ASP A 438 19.66 -15.30 -5.16
N ALA A 439 20.49 -16.28 -5.57
CA ALA A 439 21.92 -16.14 -5.83
C ALA A 439 22.36 -16.01 -7.31
N ASP A 440 21.53 -16.33 -8.31
CA ASP A 440 22.01 -16.44 -9.71
C ASP A 440 21.43 -15.43 -10.71
N LEU A 441 20.75 -14.37 -10.26
CA LEU A 441 20.27 -13.34 -11.17
C LEU A 441 21.20 -12.12 -11.17
N PRO A 442 21.84 -11.77 -12.30
CA PRO A 442 22.67 -10.58 -12.36
C PRO A 442 21.84 -9.34 -12.06
N GLU A 443 22.32 -8.54 -11.08
CA GLU A 443 21.93 -7.16 -10.82
C GLU A 443 21.82 -6.40 -12.16
N PRO A 444 20.61 -5.98 -12.57
CA PRO A 444 20.47 -5.42 -13.91
C PRO A 444 20.89 -3.95 -13.89
N GLY A 445 21.82 -3.60 -14.78
CA GLY A 445 22.28 -2.23 -14.96
C GLY A 445 21.17 -1.21 -15.27
N PRO A 446 21.44 0.09 -15.06
CA PRO A 446 20.46 1.16 -15.23
C PRO A 446 19.86 1.16 -16.65
N ILE A 447 18.55 1.33 -16.74
CA ILE A 447 17.82 1.49 -18.00
C ILE A 447 18.20 2.84 -18.62
N THR A 448 19.28 2.89 -19.41
CA THR A 448 19.64 4.07 -20.20
C THR A 448 19.08 3.94 -21.62
N GLY A 449 17.78 4.15 -21.77
CA GLY A 449 17.12 4.15 -23.07
C GLY A 449 17.01 5.56 -23.68
N LYS A 450 18.12 6.16 -24.15
CA LYS A 450 18.04 7.18 -25.24
C LYS A 450 18.29 6.45 -26.55
N SER A 451 17.27 5.84 -27.12
CA SER A 451 17.36 5.31 -28.48
C SER A 451 17.37 6.49 -29.47
N LYS A 452 18.54 6.78 -30.06
CA LYS A 452 18.66 7.69 -31.21
C LYS A 452 18.08 6.98 -32.43
N VAL A 453 16.82 7.26 -32.73
CA VAL A 453 16.24 6.90 -34.04
C VAL A 453 16.79 7.87 -35.09
N LYS A 454 17.73 7.41 -35.91
CA LYS A 454 18.06 8.03 -37.20
C LYS A 454 16.99 7.58 -38.20
N GLY A 455 16.11 8.50 -38.60
CA GLY A 455 15.15 8.30 -39.69
C GLY A 455 15.10 9.54 -40.58
N LYS A 456 15.65 9.42 -41.79
CA LYS A 456 15.38 10.33 -42.92
C LYS A 456 13.91 10.18 -43.32
N GLY A 457 13.17 11.27 -43.52
CA GLY A 457 11.82 11.19 -44.10
C GLY A 457 10.93 12.41 -43.86
N ASN A 458 10.86 13.27 -44.87
CA ASN A 458 9.86 14.31 -45.21
C ASN A 458 9.00 14.99 -44.11
N GLY A 459 9.28 16.28 -43.94
CA GLY A 459 8.42 17.22 -43.22
C GLY A 459 7.21 17.63 -44.05
N LYS A 460 6.00 17.30 -43.56
CA LYS A 460 4.72 17.99 -43.81
C LYS A 460 3.65 17.40 -42.86
N GLY A 461 3.82 17.58 -41.55
CA GLY A 461 2.86 17.06 -40.56
C GLY A 461 2.88 17.75 -39.19
N LYS A 462 4.00 18.38 -38.81
CA LYS A 462 4.17 19.00 -37.48
C LYS A 462 3.33 20.26 -37.25
N GLY A 463 2.86 20.93 -38.30
CA GLY A 463 2.07 22.17 -38.19
C GLY A 463 0.61 21.97 -37.75
N LYS A 464 -0.03 20.84 -38.12
CA LYS A 464 -1.45 20.58 -37.79
C LYS A 464 -1.64 20.11 -36.35
N ALA A 465 -0.73 19.29 -35.82
CA ALA A 465 -0.77 18.81 -34.44
C ALA A 465 -0.53 19.93 -33.41
N ALA A 466 0.39 20.86 -33.69
CA ALA A 466 0.64 22.02 -32.81
C ALA A 466 -0.56 22.98 -32.75
N LYS A 467 -1.30 23.14 -33.85
CA LYS A 467 -2.49 24.01 -33.92
C LYS A 467 -3.68 23.41 -33.16
N ALA A 468 -3.85 22.08 -33.22
CA ALA A 468 -4.87 21.34 -32.47
C ALA A 468 -4.63 21.38 -30.94
N ILE A 469 -3.37 21.22 -30.51
CA ILE A 469 -2.99 21.29 -29.08
C ILE A 469 -3.18 22.70 -28.52
N LYS A 470 -2.92 23.74 -29.31
CA LYS A 470 -3.13 25.14 -28.89
C LYS A 470 -4.63 25.47 -28.77
N ALA A 471 -5.47 24.99 -29.69
CA ALA A 471 -6.92 25.16 -29.63
C ALA A 471 -7.57 24.43 -28.42
N ALA A 472 -7.10 23.22 -28.10
CA ALA A 472 -7.55 22.45 -26.94
C ALA A 472 -7.18 23.13 -25.60
N LYS A 473 -5.98 23.73 -25.51
CA LYS A 473 -5.54 24.48 -24.32
C LYS A 473 -6.35 25.76 -24.09
N THR A 474 -6.74 26.47 -25.15
CA THR A 474 -7.57 27.68 -25.04
C THR A 474 -8.99 27.35 -24.59
N LYS A 475 -9.57 26.26 -25.09
CA LYS A 475 -10.92 25.80 -24.71
C LYS A 475 -10.98 25.37 -23.24
N ALA A 476 -9.95 24.65 -22.75
CA ALA A 476 -9.85 24.25 -21.34
C ALA A 476 -9.65 25.43 -20.37
N LYS A 477 -8.96 26.49 -20.80
CA LYS A 477 -8.74 27.69 -19.97
C LYS A 477 -10.00 28.54 -19.83
N ALA A 478 -10.82 28.62 -20.88
CA ALA A 478 -12.12 29.30 -20.85
C ALA A 478 -13.12 28.61 -19.91
N THR A 479 -13.22 27.28 -19.95
CA THR A 479 -14.12 26.51 -19.06
C THR A 479 -13.72 26.62 -17.58
N LYS A 480 -12.43 26.73 -17.28
CA LYS A 480 -11.90 26.87 -15.92
C LYS A 480 -12.17 28.27 -15.33
N ALA A 481 -12.15 29.31 -16.17
CA ALA A 481 -12.48 30.68 -15.76
C ALA A 481 -13.98 30.83 -15.43
N THR A 482 -14.88 30.26 -16.24
CA THR A 482 -16.33 30.33 -16.00
C THR A 482 -16.76 29.59 -14.72
N LYS A 483 -16.07 28.50 -14.35
CA LYS A 483 -16.31 27.76 -13.09
C LYS A 483 -15.84 28.55 -11.86
N ALA A 484 -14.69 29.24 -11.94
CA ALA A 484 -14.14 30.03 -10.83
C ALA A 484 -14.99 31.28 -10.49
N THR A 485 -15.60 31.92 -11.50
CA THR A 485 -16.48 33.09 -11.27
C THR A 485 -17.83 32.72 -10.65
N LYS A 486 -18.32 31.48 -10.88
CA LYS A 486 -19.56 30.98 -10.24
C LYS A 486 -19.36 30.63 -8.76
N VAL A 487 -18.19 30.11 -8.39
CA VAL A 487 -17.87 29.74 -7.00
C VAL A 487 -17.61 30.96 -6.12
N THR A 488 -16.99 32.01 -6.65
CA THR A 488 -16.68 33.24 -5.89
C THR A 488 -17.91 34.12 -5.59
N LYS A 489 -19.00 34.03 -6.38
CA LYS A 489 -20.27 34.70 -6.06
C LYS A 489 -21.10 34.00 -4.97
N ALA A 490 -20.92 32.68 -4.78
CA ALA A 490 -21.63 31.93 -3.74
C ALA A 490 -20.99 32.07 -2.34
N ALA A 491 -19.70 32.42 -2.27
CA ALA A 491 -18.95 32.50 -1.01
C ALA A 491 -19.05 33.84 -0.25
N LYS A 492 -19.74 34.87 -0.80
CA LYS A 492 -19.82 36.21 -0.19
C LYS A 492 -21.01 36.44 0.75
N GLY A 493 -21.79 35.41 1.07
CA GLY A 493 -22.96 35.55 1.95
C GLY A 493 -23.19 34.34 2.84
N LYS A 494 -22.35 34.12 3.86
CA LYS A 494 -22.71 33.36 5.06
C LYS A 494 -21.71 33.64 6.19
N LYS A 495 -22.23 34.15 7.31
CA LYS A 495 -21.50 34.38 8.57
C LYS A 495 -21.20 33.04 9.26
N ARG A 496 -20.12 33.05 10.03
CA ARG A 496 -19.40 31.97 10.74
C ARG A 496 -20.20 31.41 11.94
N THR A 497 -20.37 30.08 12.04
CA THR A 497 -20.60 29.33 13.30
C THR A 497 -20.24 27.84 13.12
N GLU A 498 -19.36 27.33 14.01
CA GLU A 498 -19.14 25.93 14.48
C GLU A 498 -18.81 24.76 13.51
N PRO A 499 -18.09 23.70 13.98
CA PRO A 499 -17.40 22.75 13.09
C PRO A 499 -18.35 21.74 12.44
N GLU A 500 -18.17 21.52 11.14
CA GLU A 500 -19.02 20.74 10.24
C GLU A 500 -19.15 19.26 10.67
N SER A 501 -20.40 18.79 10.66
CA SER A 501 -20.82 17.41 10.93
C SER A 501 -20.38 16.45 9.80
N TYR A 502 -20.39 15.16 10.13
CA TYR A 502 -20.13 13.99 9.29
C TYR A 502 -20.92 13.91 7.97
N ASP A 503 -21.81 14.85 7.66
CA ASP A 503 -22.73 14.80 6.52
C ASP A 503 -22.08 15.04 5.15
N SER A 504 -20.88 15.63 5.09
CA SER A 504 -20.24 15.99 3.81
C SER A 504 -19.75 14.79 2.98
N TYR A 505 -19.66 13.60 3.58
CA TYR A 505 -19.31 12.36 2.87
C TYR A 505 -20.48 11.72 2.11
N TYR A 506 -21.73 12.14 2.35
CA TYR A 506 -22.92 11.44 1.85
C TYR A 506 -23.46 11.95 0.49
N SER A 507 -22.74 12.82 -0.24
CA SER A 507 -23.30 13.49 -1.43
C SER A 507 -22.44 13.49 -2.71
N ALA A 508 -21.54 12.51 -2.89
CA ALA A 508 -20.76 12.34 -4.13
C ALA A 508 -20.87 10.93 -4.71
#